data_AF-A0A7K1FWG6-F1
#
_entry.id   AF-A0A7K1FWG6-F1
#
_cell.length_a   1.000
_cell.length_b   1.000
_cell.length_c   1.000
_cell.angle_alpha   90.00
_cell.angle_beta   90.00
_cell.angle_gamma   90.00
#
_symmetry.space_group_name_H-M   'P 1'
#
loop_
_entity.id
_entity.type
_entity.pdbx_description
1 polymer ?
#
loop_
_entity_poly.entity_id
_entity_poly.type
_entity_poly.pdbx_seq_one_letter_code
_entity_poly.pdbx_strand_id
1 'polypeptide(L)'
;MNNFTIEDYKTAIRTRHKIAIKEDVSGILSDPTPAQLRDFYLRLLERGLSKSDEEIMKMFLEANESSSLKKTIENCNIAKFRPIISFLKGKNTDNKPRIEMAAILVNFQPRPSRKFLDEEPKNEENKSTESPNKLESIIIENEIGEKIEEIEDENENEGITEDLNIDNESTDTKSPNEPPIVKSSGLSPKKLKLTILGIAIVFCLGFVISYFFYPKKQCMQWSGDHYEKVDCKPEISGIGTFNLIDPFDENQFEVKKISVCDTTKCFKNGQAIIWYGKFNNQVTFFNIDGKHPENGKSLRPVTPHIFNKYKKKDCASK
;
A
#
# COMPACT_ATOMS: atom_id res chain seq x y z
N MET A 1 28.14 -9.72 15.11
CA MET A 1 27.73 -9.86 13.69
C MET A 1 26.23 -9.65 13.60
N ASN A 2 25.75 -9.01 12.54
CA ASN A 2 24.32 -9.01 12.22
C ASN A 2 24.08 -10.14 11.22
N ASN A 3 23.43 -11.22 11.65
CA ASN A 3 23.03 -12.29 10.75
C ASN A 3 21.75 -11.82 10.03
N PHE A 4 21.77 -11.74 8.70
CA PHE A 4 20.57 -11.41 7.93
C PHE A 4 19.50 -12.48 8.13
N THR A 5 18.23 -12.06 8.17
CA THR A 5 17.08 -12.96 8.34
C THR A 5 16.27 -13.13 7.06
N ILE A 6 15.36 -14.10 7.05
CA ILE A 6 14.41 -14.28 5.95
C ILE A 6 13.42 -13.11 5.83
N GLU A 7 13.12 -12.39 6.93
CA GLU A 7 12.30 -11.18 6.88
C GLU A 7 13.07 -9.98 6.32
N ASP A 8 14.39 -9.90 6.55
CA ASP A 8 15.25 -8.93 5.87
C ASP A 8 15.27 -9.18 4.36
N TYR A 9 15.38 -10.45 3.92
CA TYR A 9 15.31 -10.83 2.50
C TYR A 9 13.96 -10.44 1.87
N LYS A 10 12.85 -10.81 2.53
CA LYS A 10 11.49 -10.42 2.10
C LYS A 10 11.33 -8.89 2.03
N THR A 11 11.95 -8.15 2.95
CA THR A 11 11.92 -6.68 2.99
C THR A 11 12.79 -6.05 1.90
N ALA A 12 13.95 -6.63 1.61
CA ALA A 12 14.85 -6.18 0.55
C ALA A 12 14.21 -6.37 -0.85
N ILE A 13 13.53 -7.49 -1.10
CA ILE A 13 12.76 -7.72 -2.34
C ILE A 13 11.66 -6.66 -2.51
N ARG A 14 10.83 -6.42 -1.48
CA ARG A 14 9.79 -5.37 -1.52
C ARG A 14 10.38 -3.97 -1.70
N THR A 15 11.57 -3.72 -1.16
CA THR A 15 12.30 -2.46 -1.36
C THR A 15 12.76 -2.32 -2.81
N ARG A 16 13.35 -3.36 -3.41
CA ARG A 16 13.74 -3.36 -4.83
C ARG A 16 12.53 -3.23 -5.76
N HIS A 17 11.37 -3.79 -5.39
CA HIS A 17 10.10 -3.62 -6.10
C HIS A 17 9.66 -2.15 -6.13
N LYS A 18 9.64 -1.47 -4.98
CA LYS A 18 9.33 -0.03 -4.90
C LYS A 18 10.28 0.86 -5.71
N ILE A 19 11.52 0.43 -5.90
CA ILE A 19 12.48 1.09 -6.81
C ILE A 19 12.14 0.76 -8.27
N ALA A 20 11.90 -0.51 -8.60
CA ALA A 20 11.57 -0.97 -9.95
C ALA A 20 10.28 -0.33 -10.51
N ILE A 21 9.28 -0.05 -9.65
CA ILE A 21 8.08 0.72 -10.04
C ILE A 21 8.43 2.13 -10.54
N LYS A 22 9.44 2.79 -9.95
CA LYS A 22 9.89 4.13 -10.37
C LYS A 22 10.79 4.12 -11.61
N GLU A 23 11.37 2.97 -11.92
CA GLU A 23 12.20 2.72 -13.11
C GLU A 23 11.36 2.21 -14.31
N ASP A 24 10.13 1.73 -14.06
CA ASP A 24 9.27 1.10 -15.07
C ASP A 24 8.46 2.12 -15.88
N VAL A 25 9.00 2.50 -17.03
CA VAL A 25 8.35 3.34 -18.05
C VAL A 25 7.00 2.78 -18.52
N SER A 26 6.73 1.47 -18.37
CA SER A 26 5.44 0.87 -18.74
C SER A 26 4.37 0.96 -17.65
N GLY A 27 4.73 1.30 -16.41
CA GLY A 27 3.85 1.33 -15.24
C GLY A 27 3.31 -0.04 -14.78
N ILE A 28 3.55 -1.11 -15.54
CA ILE A 28 3.01 -2.46 -15.31
C ILE A 28 3.46 -3.02 -13.96
N LEU A 29 4.67 -2.72 -13.48
CA LEU A 29 5.17 -3.22 -12.19
C LEU A 29 4.44 -2.63 -10.97
N SER A 30 3.66 -1.56 -11.13
CA SER A 30 2.88 -0.95 -10.04
C SER A 30 1.69 -1.82 -9.61
N ASP A 31 0.89 -2.28 -10.59
CA ASP A 31 -0.19 -3.24 -10.36
C ASP A 31 -0.29 -4.27 -11.51
N PRO A 32 0.67 -5.19 -11.63
CA PRO A 32 0.69 -6.14 -12.72
C PRO A 32 -0.44 -7.14 -12.55
N THR A 33 -1.29 -7.30 -13.57
CA THR A 33 -2.24 -8.41 -13.61
C THR A 33 -1.50 -9.75 -13.58
N PRO A 34 -2.12 -10.82 -13.07
CA PRO A 34 -1.51 -12.16 -13.08
C PRO A 34 -1.10 -12.66 -14.47
N ALA A 35 -1.75 -12.18 -15.54
CA ALA A 35 -1.38 -12.47 -16.93
C ALA A 35 -0.11 -11.69 -17.35
N GLN A 36 -0.07 -10.36 -17.14
CA GLN A 36 1.15 -9.56 -17.39
C GLN A 36 2.37 -10.10 -16.63
N LEU A 37 2.16 -10.62 -15.42
CA LEU A 37 3.22 -11.24 -14.62
C LEU A 37 3.70 -12.59 -15.21
N ARG A 38 2.80 -13.47 -15.67
CA ARG A 38 3.16 -14.66 -16.49
C ARG A 38 4.01 -14.24 -17.70
N ASP A 39 3.56 -13.22 -18.42
CA ASP A 39 4.16 -12.76 -19.68
C ASP A 39 5.49 -12.03 -19.44
N PHE A 40 5.75 -11.54 -18.22
CA PHE A 40 7.06 -11.09 -17.78
C PHE A 40 8.02 -12.27 -17.57
N TYR A 41 7.60 -13.33 -16.88
CA TYR A 41 8.44 -14.53 -16.70
C TYR A 41 8.76 -15.25 -18.02
N LEU A 42 7.84 -15.28 -18.99
CA LEU A 42 8.13 -15.74 -20.35
C LEU A 42 9.28 -14.95 -21.00
N ARG A 43 9.21 -13.62 -20.97
CA ARG A 43 10.26 -12.73 -21.50
C ARG A 43 11.59 -12.82 -20.73
N LEU A 44 11.57 -13.18 -19.44
CA LEU A 44 12.80 -13.49 -18.70
C LEU A 44 13.43 -14.80 -19.16
N LEU A 45 12.62 -15.86 -19.34
CA LEU A 45 13.10 -17.15 -19.83
C LEU A 45 13.72 -17.04 -21.23
N GLU A 46 13.11 -16.26 -22.12
CA GLU A 46 13.61 -16.01 -23.48
C GLU A 46 14.91 -15.18 -23.52
N ARG A 47 15.21 -14.42 -22.47
CA ARG A 47 16.48 -13.68 -22.31
C ARG A 47 17.61 -14.52 -21.71
N GLY A 48 17.31 -15.76 -21.30
CA GLY A 48 18.21 -16.61 -20.53
C GLY A 48 18.15 -16.30 -19.03
N LEU A 49 17.81 -17.31 -18.24
CA LEU A 49 17.85 -17.27 -16.79
C LEU A 49 19.14 -17.91 -16.27
N SER A 50 19.50 -17.64 -15.01
CA SER A 50 20.53 -18.46 -14.35
C SER A 50 19.94 -19.84 -14.03
N LYS A 51 20.76 -20.91 -14.05
CA LYS A 51 20.29 -22.26 -13.67
C LYS A 51 19.59 -22.29 -12.31
N SER A 52 19.99 -21.43 -11.37
CA SER A 52 19.32 -21.30 -10.08
C SER A 52 17.91 -20.69 -10.18
N ASP A 53 17.69 -19.74 -11.10
CA ASP A 53 16.40 -19.11 -11.34
C ASP A 53 15.46 -20.02 -12.14
N GLU A 54 16.01 -20.83 -13.06
CA GLU A 54 15.27 -21.87 -13.78
C GLU A 54 14.70 -22.92 -12.82
N GLU A 55 15.51 -23.43 -11.88
CA GLU A 55 15.07 -24.39 -10.87
C GLU A 55 14.05 -23.79 -9.89
N ILE A 56 14.20 -22.51 -9.49
CA ILE A 56 13.17 -21.77 -8.75
C ILE A 56 11.84 -21.76 -9.53
N MET A 57 11.91 -21.49 -10.83
CA MET A 57 10.72 -21.38 -11.69
C MET A 57 10.05 -22.75 -11.92
N LYS A 58 10.82 -23.82 -12.13
CA LYS A 58 10.30 -25.21 -12.13
C LYS A 58 9.57 -25.53 -10.83
N MET A 59 10.21 -25.29 -9.68
CA MET A 59 9.66 -25.55 -8.35
C MET A 59 8.37 -24.77 -8.08
N PHE A 60 8.26 -23.52 -8.54
CA PHE A 60 7.05 -22.71 -8.38
C PHE A 60 5.88 -23.17 -9.27
N LEU A 61 6.19 -23.60 -10.50
CA LEU A 61 5.16 -24.01 -11.46
C LEU A 61 4.64 -25.42 -11.22
N GLU A 62 5.38 -26.25 -10.48
CA GLU A 62 5.25 -27.73 -10.43
C GLU A 62 5.53 -28.36 -11.81
N ALA A 63 6.61 -27.91 -12.47
CA ALA A 63 7.01 -28.41 -13.79
C ALA A 63 7.47 -29.88 -13.73
N ASN A 64 7.05 -30.68 -14.69
CA ASN A 64 7.56 -32.03 -14.92
C ASN A 64 8.82 -32.01 -15.79
N GLU A 65 9.83 -32.81 -15.44
CA GLU A 65 11.14 -32.86 -16.15
C GLU A 65 11.05 -33.19 -17.65
N SER A 66 9.93 -33.74 -18.11
CA SER A 66 9.67 -34.06 -19.52
C SER A 66 9.02 -32.93 -20.34
N SER A 67 8.69 -31.78 -19.74
CA SER A 67 8.19 -30.61 -20.50
C SER A 67 9.12 -29.40 -20.45
N SER A 68 9.17 -28.67 -21.56
CA SER A 68 9.92 -27.42 -21.67
C SER A 68 9.27 -26.33 -20.82
N LEU A 69 10.04 -25.71 -19.92
CA LEU A 69 9.58 -24.69 -18.97
C LEU A 69 8.72 -23.58 -19.58
N LYS A 70 9.02 -23.15 -20.82
CA LYS A 70 8.19 -22.20 -21.59
C LYS A 70 6.74 -22.67 -21.75
N LYS A 71 6.53 -23.90 -22.23
CA LYS A 71 5.18 -24.51 -22.34
C LYS A 71 4.51 -24.65 -20.98
N THR A 72 5.26 -24.93 -19.92
CA THR A 72 4.71 -24.99 -18.55
C THR A 72 4.16 -23.62 -18.13
N ILE A 73 4.88 -22.52 -18.38
CA ILE A 73 4.43 -21.15 -18.09
C ILE A 73 3.23 -20.76 -18.96
N GLU A 74 3.28 -21.02 -20.26
CA GLU A 74 2.20 -20.70 -21.22
C GLU A 74 0.85 -21.31 -20.79
N ASN A 75 0.87 -22.57 -20.35
CA ASN A 75 -0.32 -23.36 -20.03
C ASN A 75 -0.67 -23.41 -18.53
N CYS A 76 0.10 -22.76 -17.64
CA CYS A 76 -0.19 -22.81 -16.21
C CYS A 76 -1.44 -22.00 -15.83
N ASN A 77 -2.07 -22.38 -14.71
CA ASN A 77 -3.17 -21.60 -14.14
C ASN A 77 -2.67 -20.21 -13.71
N ILE A 78 -3.07 -19.19 -14.46
CA ILE A 78 -2.73 -17.77 -14.27
C ILE A 78 -3.00 -17.29 -12.82
N ALA A 79 -3.94 -17.89 -12.09
CA ALA A 79 -4.18 -17.57 -10.68
C ALA A 79 -2.96 -17.87 -9.77
N LYS A 80 -2.04 -18.78 -10.16
CA LYS A 80 -0.78 -19.05 -9.42
C LYS A 80 0.05 -17.80 -9.19
N PHE A 81 -0.03 -16.78 -10.05
CA PHE A 81 0.75 -15.54 -9.91
C PHE A 81 0.13 -14.51 -8.94
N ARG A 82 -1.16 -14.59 -8.59
CA ARG A 82 -1.83 -13.67 -7.65
C ARG A 82 -1.12 -13.53 -6.29
N PRO A 83 -0.62 -14.60 -5.65
CA PRO A 83 0.11 -14.50 -4.38
C PRO A 83 1.47 -13.80 -4.47
N ILE A 84 2.14 -13.76 -5.63
CA ILE A 84 3.39 -13.01 -5.82
C ILE A 84 3.07 -11.51 -5.76
N ILE A 85 2.08 -11.07 -6.55
CA ILE A 85 1.58 -9.68 -6.55
C ILE A 85 1.17 -9.26 -5.13
N SER A 86 0.44 -10.14 -4.44
CA SER A 86 0.00 -9.87 -3.07
C SER A 86 1.14 -9.84 -2.04
N PHE A 87 2.25 -10.53 -2.26
CA PHE A 87 3.44 -10.49 -1.40
C PHE A 87 4.23 -9.17 -1.59
N LEU A 88 4.38 -8.76 -2.85
CA LEU A 88 5.01 -7.50 -3.24
C LEU A 88 4.25 -6.29 -2.70
N LYS A 89 2.91 -6.32 -2.80
CA LYS A 89 1.97 -5.40 -2.12
C LYS A 89 1.91 -5.54 -0.58
N GLY A 90 2.91 -6.16 0.04
CA GLY A 90 3.16 -6.11 1.48
C GLY A 90 2.63 -7.26 2.33
N LYS A 91 1.78 -8.18 1.82
CA LYS A 91 1.35 -9.33 2.63
C LYS A 91 2.51 -10.28 2.89
N ASN A 92 2.54 -10.96 4.04
CA ASN A 92 3.57 -11.95 4.32
C ASN A 92 3.26 -13.32 3.67
N THR A 93 4.29 -14.11 3.43
CA THR A 93 4.17 -15.50 2.94
C THR A 93 5.47 -16.25 3.21
N ASP A 94 5.36 -17.54 3.54
CA ASP A 94 6.51 -18.41 3.86
C ASP A 94 6.74 -19.51 2.79
N ASN A 95 5.94 -19.47 1.71
CA ASN A 95 6.15 -20.29 0.53
C ASN A 95 7.43 -19.84 -0.18
N LYS A 96 8.54 -20.57 0.02
CA LYS A 96 9.85 -20.18 -0.51
C LYS A 96 9.83 -19.92 -2.03
N PRO A 97 9.31 -20.81 -2.91
CA PRO A 97 9.30 -20.56 -4.36
C PRO A 97 8.63 -19.24 -4.76
N ARG A 98 7.55 -18.83 -4.05
CA ARG A 98 6.85 -17.54 -4.27
C ARG A 98 7.71 -16.32 -3.88
N ILE A 99 8.52 -16.42 -2.82
CA ILE A 99 9.46 -15.36 -2.42
C ILE A 99 10.59 -15.26 -3.44
N GLU A 100 11.16 -16.39 -3.86
CA GLU A 100 12.26 -16.43 -4.83
C GLU A 100 11.81 -15.96 -6.23
N MET A 101 10.60 -16.33 -6.67
CA MET A 101 9.99 -15.78 -7.90
C MET A 101 9.78 -14.27 -7.82
N ALA A 102 9.43 -13.73 -6.65
CA ALA A 102 9.34 -12.29 -6.44
C ALA A 102 10.72 -11.61 -6.50
N ALA A 103 11.79 -12.28 -6.02
CA ALA A 103 13.17 -11.82 -6.17
C ALA A 103 13.62 -11.81 -7.65
N ILE A 104 13.27 -12.84 -8.42
CA ILE A 104 13.54 -12.91 -9.87
C ILE A 104 12.84 -11.75 -10.61
N LEU A 105 11.56 -11.49 -10.32
CA LEU A 105 10.76 -10.46 -11.00
C LEU A 105 11.41 -9.07 -10.95
N VAL A 106 11.90 -8.68 -9.77
CA VAL A 106 12.47 -7.34 -9.54
C VAL A 106 14.00 -7.32 -9.72
N ASN A 107 14.55 -8.40 -10.26
CA ASN A 107 15.97 -8.69 -10.38
C ASN A 107 16.77 -8.43 -9.08
N PHE A 108 16.23 -8.83 -7.93
CA PHE A 108 16.93 -8.73 -6.66
C PHE A 108 18.12 -9.70 -6.62
N GLN A 109 19.21 -9.27 -5.99
CA GLN A 109 20.40 -10.05 -5.70
C GLN A 109 20.90 -9.67 -4.29
N PRO A 110 21.56 -10.59 -3.56
CA PRO A 110 21.81 -11.99 -3.92
C PRO A 110 20.55 -12.88 -3.81
N ARG A 111 20.32 -13.76 -4.80
CA ARG A 111 19.29 -14.82 -4.76
C ARG A 111 19.85 -16.20 -5.15
N PRO A 112 19.33 -17.33 -4.64
CA PRO A 112 18.18 -17.47 -3.73
C PRO A 112 18.48 -16.96 -2.31
N SER A 113 17.44 -16.87 -1.46
CA SER A 113 17.47 -16.42 -0.06
C SER A 113 18.70 -16.89 0.73
N ARG A 114 19.10 -18.16 0.58
CA ARG A 114 20.28 -18.69 1.28
C ARG A 114 21.54 -17.84 1.06
N LYS A 115 21.79 -17.35 -0.16
CA LYS A 115 22.96 -16.49 -0.42
C LYS A 115 22.90 -15.15 0.31
N PHE A 116 21.71 -14.63 0.56
CA PHE A 116 21.50 -13.41 1.36
C PHE A 116 21.72 -13.64 2.86
N LEU A 117 21.39 -14.84 3.36
CA LEU A 117 21.66 -15.23 4.75
C LEU A 117 23.15 -15.57 4.98
N ASP A 118 23.80 -16.16 3.97
CA ASP A 118 25.22 -16.56 3.98
C ASP A 118 26.17 -15.38 3.61
N GLU A 119 25.67 -14.18 3.29
CA GLU A 119 26.50 -12.99 3.03
C GLU A 119 26.85 -12.22 4.32
N GLU A 120 28.14 -12.13 4.63
CA GLU A 120 28.64 -11.17 5.63
C GLU A 120 28.39 -9.72 5.18
N PRO A 121 28.17 -8.77 6.10
CA PRO A 121 27.97 -7.37 5.78
C PRO A 121 29.24 -6.74 5.18
N LYS A 122 29.35 -6.77 3.86
CA LYS A 122 30.41 -6.11 3.09
C LYS A 122 30.34 -4.60 3.34
N ASN A 123 31.37 -4.06 3.99
CA ASN A 123 31.59 -2.62 3.97
C ASN A 123 31.89 -2.21 2.52
N GLU A 124 31.01 -1.42 1.91
CA GLU A 124 31.26 -0.83 0.58
C GLU A 124 32.24 0.35 0.68
N GLU A 125 33.49 0.03 1.04
CA GLU A 125 34.64 0.89 0.76
C GLU A 125 35.57 0.19 -0.26
N ASN A 126 35.81 0.88 -1.37
CA ASN A 126 36.92 0.66 -2.30
C ASN A 126 36.99 -0.69 -3.03
N LYS A 127 36.36 -0.75 -4.22
CA LYS A 127 37.09 -1.23 -5.40
C LYS A 127 36.79 -0.42 -6.66
N SER A 128 37.53 0.67 -6.83
CA SER A 128 37.55 1.51 -8.02
C SER A 128 38.70 1.13 -8.95
N THR A 129 38.36 0.61 -10.13
CA THR A 129 39.13 0.62 -11.41
C THR A 129 38.23 -0.06 -12.46
N GLU A 130 38.04 0.43 -13.69
CA GLU A 130 38.69 1.53 -14.41
C GLU A 130 37.67 2.53 -15.02
N SER A 131 38.19 3.58 -15.65
CA SER A 131 37.48 4.65 -16.38
C SER A 131 38.29 4.94 -17.67
N PRO A 132 37.88 5.80 -18.63
CA PRO A 132 36.77 6.77 -18.57
C PRO A 132 35.88 6.87 -19.81
N ASN A 133 34.76 7.60 -19.68
CA ASN A 133 34.60 8.79 -20.52
C ASN A 133 33.83 9.90 -19.81
N LYS A 134 34.06 11.15 -20.21
CA LYS A 134 33.76 12.36 -19.43
C LYS A 134 32.89 13.34 -20.22
N LEU A 135 31.79 13.81 -19.63
CA LEU A 135 31.48 15.25 -19.59
C LEU A 135 30.61 15.60 -18.37
N GLU A 136 30.71 16.85 -17.91
CA GLU A 136 30.11 17.35 -16.68
C GLU A 136 28.79 18.12 -16.93
N SER A 137 28.13 18.44 -15.81
CA SER A 137 26.90 19.23 -15.67
C SER A 137 26.71 20.43 -16.59
N ILE A 138 25.45 20.67 -16.99
CA ILE A 138 24.88 22.02 -17.13
C ILE A 138 23.59 22.09 -16.31
N ILE A 139 23.40 23.20 -15.58
CA ILE A 139 22.18 23.56 -14.85
C ILE A 139 21.41 24.57 -15.71
N ILE A 140 20.11 24.36 -15.90
CA ILE A 140 19.16 25.43 -16.26
C ILE A 140 17.88 25.20 -15.44
N GLU A 141 17.64 26.07 -14.47
CA GLU A 141 16.30 26.38 -13.96
C GLU A 141 15.68 27.44 -14.89
N ASN A 142 14.35 27.47 -15.00
CA ASN A 142 13.59 28.70 -15.24
C ASN A 142 12.13 28.48 -14.84
N GLU A 143 11.53 29.50 -14.22
CA GLU A 143 10.15 29.52 -13.74
C GLU A 143 9.21 30.21 -14.76
N ILE A 144 8.08 30.76 -14.26
CA ILE A 144 7.00 31.46 -14.98
C ILE A 144 6.03 30.49 -15.69
N GLY A 145 4.72 30.55 -15.45
CA GLY A 145 3.95 31.41 -14.56
C GLY A 145 2.44 31.26 -14.80
N GLU A 146 1.63 31.94 -13.97
CA GLU A 146 0.14 32.05 -14.00
C GLU A 146 -0.54 31.93 -15.39
N LYS A 147 -1.77 31.43 -15.53
CA LYS A 147 -2.95 31.91 -14.77
C LYS A 147 -4.18 30.98 -14.80
N ILE A 148 -5.13 31.27 -13.92
CA ILE A 148 -6.48 30.70 -13.78
C ILE A 148 -7.42 31.22 -14.89
N GLU A 149 -8.39 30.41 -15.30
CA GLU A 149 -9.74 30.90 -15.60
C GLU A 149 -10.80 29.84 -15.23
N GLU A 150 -11.92 30.28 -14.65
CA GLU A 150 -13.04 29.46 -14.15
C GLU A 150 -14.18 29.47 -15.18
N ILE A 151 -14.89 28.35 -15.34
CA ILE A 151 -16.28 28.35 -15.82
C ILE A 151 -17.09 27.35 -14.97
N GLU A 152 -17.99 27.87 -14.17
CA GLU A 152 -19.16 27.14 -13.66
C GLU A 152 -20.18 27.03 -14.80
N ASP A 153 -20.94 25.93 -14.88
CA ASP A 153 -22.36 26.05 -15.24
C ASP A 153 -23.17 24.80 -14.84
N GLU A 154 -24.47 24.99 -14.69
CA GLU A 154 -25.40 24.02 -14.09
C GLU A 154 -26.29 23.27 -15.13
N ASN A 155 -27.14 22.40 -14.58
CA ASN A 155 -28.54 22.17 -14.99
C ASN A 155 -28.90 21.14 -16.11
N GLU A 156 -29.83 20.26 -15.70
CA GLU A 156 -31.06 19.88 -16.42
C GLU A 156 -31.00 19.02 -17.71
N ASN A 157 -32.05 18.25 -18.08
CA ASN A 157 -33.11 17.52 -17.34
C ASN A 157 -33.76 16.50 -18.34
N GLU A 158 -34.87 15.85 -17.94
CA GLU A 158 -35.78 15.02 -18.78
C GLU A 158 -35.22 13.67 -19.30
N GLY A 159 -36.03 12.62 -19.51
CA GLY A 159 -37.46 12.42 -19.17
C GLY A 159 -38.15 11.33 -20.02
N ILE A 160 -39.37 10.91 -19.61
CA ILE A 160 -40.43 10.25 -20.45
C ILE A 160 -40.13 8.76 -20.84
N THR A 161 -41.02 7.74 -20.85
CA THR A 161 -42.49 7.45 -20.65
C THR A 161 -42.62 6.11 -19.86
N GLU A 162 -43.61 5.79 -19.00
CA GLU A 162 -45.06 5.45 -19.19
C GLU A 162 -45.35 4.20 -20.06
N ASP A 163 -46.31 3.29 -19.81
CA ASP A 163 -47.27 2.98 -18.69
C ASP A 163 -47.38 1.41 -18.56
N LEU A 164 -48.23 0.62 -17.86
CA LEU A 164 -49.64 0.61 -17.32
C LEU A 164 -49.64 -0.04 -15.90
N ASN A 165 -50.63 0.04 -14.98
CA ASN A 165 -52.12 -0.08 -15.02
C ASN A 165 -52.62 -1.52 -15.34
N ILE A 166 -53.60 -2.16 -14.67
CA ILE A 166 -54.62 -1.79 -13.63
C ILE A 166 -55.17 -3.13 -12.99
N ASP A 167 -55.97 -3.30 -11.91
CA ASP A 167 -56.69 -2.44 -10.93
C ASP A 167 -57.11 -3.20 -9.61
N ASN A 168 -57.52 -2.45 -8.55
CA ASN A 168 -58.56 -2.63 -7.47
C ASN A 168 -59.00 -4.01 -6.84
N GLU A 169 -59.72 -4.13 -5.69
CA GLU A 169 -60.52 -3.19 -4.84
C GLU A 169 -60.72 -3.63 -3.34
N SER A 170 -61.09 -2.68 -2.44
CA SER A 170 -62.02 -2.68 -1.24
C SER A 170 -62.20 -3.86 -0.23
N THR A 171 -62.68 -3.71 1.05
CA THR A 171 -62.75 -2.62 2.08
C THR A 171 -63.05 -3.14 3.52
N ASP A 172 -62.47 -2.49 4.54
CA ASP A 172 -62.94 -2.07 5.90
C ASP A 172 -63.75 -2.88 6.96
N THR A 173 -63.51 -2.44 8.21
CA THR A 173 -64.33 -2.47 9.47
C THR A 173 -64.28 -3.65 10.46
N LYS A 174 -64.78 -3.41 11.71
CA LYS A 174 -64.29 -4.02 12.98
C LYS A 174 -65.35 -4.04 14.12
N SER A 175 -65.08 -4.82 15.19
CA SER A 175 -65.67 -4.80 16.58
C SER A 175 -66.84 -5.79 16.84
N PRO A 176 -67.23 -6.16 18.09
CA PRO A 176 -66.62 -5.92 19.43
C PRO A 176 -66.47 -7.14 20.41
N ASN A 177 -65.69 -6.93 21.49
CA ASN A 177 -65.79 -7.48 22.87
C ASN A 177 -65.29 -8.90 23.28
N GLU A 178 -64.96 -8.99 24.60
CA GLU A 178 -64.33 -10.07 25.40
C GLU A 178 -65.28 -11.20 25.87
N PRO A 179 -64.81 -12.34 26.46
CA PRO A 179 -63.47 -12.72 26.99
C PRO A 179 -62.96 -14.04 26.32
N PRO A 180 -62.18 -15.01 26.91
CA PRO A 180 -61.44 -15.11 28.19
C PRO A 180 -60.02 -15.77 28.11
N ILE A 181 -59.46 -16.12 29.29
CA ILE A 181 -58.36 -17.08 29.58
C ILE A 181 -58.73 -18.54 29.14
N VAL A 182 -57.86 -19.57 29.09
CA VAL A 182 -56.84 -20.03 30.07
C VAL A 182 -55.66 -20.84 29.46
N LYS A 183 -54.47 -20.73 30.10
CA LYS A 183 -53.26 -21.60 30.12
C LYS A 183 -52.92 -22.58 28.96
N SER A 184 -51.86 -22.22 28.23
CA SER A 184 -50.66 -23.04 27.90
C SER A 184 -50.76 -24.56 27.62
N SER A 185 -50.48 -24.96 26.38
CA SER A 185 -49.17 -25.55 25.98
C SER A 185 -49.17 -25.96 24.49
N GLY A 186 -48.00 -26.27 23.91
CA GLY A 186 -47.85 -26.75 22.53
C GLY A 186 -47.45 -25.67 21.51
N LEU A 187 -46.15 -25.56 21.22
CA LEU A 187 -45.61 -24.63 20.21
C LEU A 187 -45.84 -25.17 18.79
N SER A 188 -47.03 -24.96 18.24
CA SER A 188 -47.42 -25.49 16.94
C SER A 188 -46.69 -24.81 15.77
N PRO A 189 -46.37 -25.54 14.67
CA PRO A 189 -45.51 -25.06 13.59
C PRO A 189 -46.08 -23.88 12.78
N LYS A 190 -47.36 -23.51 13.00
CA LYS A 190 -47.98 -22.35 12.37
C LYS A 190 -47.57 -21.00 13.00
N LYS A 191 -47.17 -20.97 14.28
CA LYS A 191 -46.68 -19.72 14.92
C LYS A 191 -45.22 -19.38 14.58
N LEU A 192 -44.45 -20.36 14.10
CA LEU A 192 -43.04 -20.21 13.73
C LEU A 192 -42.81 -19.21 12.57
N LYS A 193 -43.74 -19.11 11.61
CA LYS A 193 -43.59 -18.19 10.46
C LYS A 193 -43.62 -16.71 10.87
N LEU A 194 -44.45 -16.34 11.85
CA LEU A 194 -44.63 -14.94 12.25
C LEU A 194 -43.45 -14.44 13.11
N THR A 195 -42.90 -15.29 13.98
CA THR A 195 -41.68 -14.96 14.73
C THR A 195 -40.45 -14.89 13.82
N ILE A 196 -40.32 -15.79 12.83
CA ILE A 196 -39.26 -15.68 11.82
C ILE A 196 -39.34 -14.35 11.05
N LEU A 197 -40.54 -13.91 10.66
CA LEU A 197 -40.71 -12.63 9.96
C LEU A 197 -40.29 -11.43 10.84
N GLY A 198 -40.68 -11.41 12.11
CA GLY A 198 -40.24 -10.38 13.05
C GLY A 198 -38.72 -10.36 13.27
N ILE A 199 -38.11 -11.54 13.41
CA ILE A 199 -36.64 -11.68 13.53
C ILE A 199 -35.94 -11.20 12.25
N ALA A 200 -36.47 -11.53 11.06
CA ALA A 200 -35.93 -11.08 9.79
C ALA A 200 -35.98 -9.55 9.64
N ILE A 201 -37.09 -8.91 10.03
CA ILE A 201 -37.20 -7.44 10.02
C ILE A 201 -36.17 -6.80 10.96
N VAL A 202 -36.00 -7.32 12.18
CA VAL A 202 -34.99 -6.83 13.13
C VAL A 202 -33.56 -7.04 12.60
N PHE A 203 -33.28 -8.17 11.95
CA PHE A 203 -31.99 -8.41 11.29
C PHE A 203 -31.74 -7.47 10.11
N CYS A 204 -32.73 -7.19 9.27
CA CYS A 204 -32.62 -6.23 8.18
C CYS A 204 -32.37 -4.81 8.70
N LEU A 205 -33.10 -4.37 9.74
CA LEU A 205 -32.88 -3.06 10.37
C LEU A 205 -31.48 -2.97 11.01
N GLY A 206 -31.05 -4.01 11.74
CA GLY A 206 -29.70 -4.08 12.31
C GLY A 206 -28.60 -4.09 11.25
N PHE A 207 -28.82 -4.76 10.11
CA PHE A 207 -27.90 -4.79 8.99
C PHE A 207 -27.80 -3.42 8.29
N VAL A 208 -28.94 -2.73 8.06
CA VAL A 208 -28.97 -1.38 7.48
C VAL A 208 -28.29 -0.38 8.42
N ILE A 209 -28.59 -0.41 9.72
CA ILE A 209 -27.91 0.42 10.72
C ILE A 209 -26.40 0.14 10.69
N SER A 210 -25.98 -1.13 10.75
CA SER A 210 -24.55 -1.48 10.68
C SER A 210 -23.89 -0.98 9.39
N TYR A 211 -24.57 -1.10 8.25
CA TYR A 211 -24.07 -0.67 6.94
C TYR A 211 -23.82 0.85 6.89
N PHE A 212 -24.75 1.64 7.43
CA PHE A 212 -24.62 3.11 7.50
C PHE A 212 -23.73 3.63 8.64
N PHE A 213 -23.57 2.87 9.73
CA PHE A 213 -22.74 3.26 10.88
C PHE A 213 -21.30 2.72 10.83
N TYR A 214 -20.89 1.97 9.80
CA TYR A 214 -19.47 1.70 9.59
C TYR A 214 -18.72 3.03 9.38
N PRO A 215 -17.78 3.41 10.27
CA PRO A 215 -17.07 4.66 10.10
C PRO A 215 -16.31 4.63 8.78
N LYS A 216 -16.46 5.69 7.96
CA LYS A 216 -15.57 5.93 6.82
C LYS A 216 -14.14 5.73 7.31
N LYS A 217 -13.37 4.90 6.60
CA LYS A 217 -11.94 4.78 6.87
C LYS A 217 -11.33 6.18 6.80
N GLN A 218 -10.72 6.63 7.89
CA GLN A 218 -9.95 7.86 7.87
C GLN A 218 -8.63 7.55 7.17
N CYS A 219 -8.21 8.44 6.28
CA CYS A 219 -6.88 8.44 5.71
C CYS A 219 -6.13 9.69 6.13
N MET A 220 -4.84 9.71 5.83
CA MET A 220 -3.95 10.84 6.10
C MET A 220 -2.99 11.07 4.93
N GLN A 221 -2.64 12.33 4.70
CA GLN A 221 -1.62 12.74 3.74
C GLN A 221 -0.51 13.54 4.44
N TRP A 222 0.69 13.55 3.86
CA TRP A 222 1.79 14.40 4.32
C TRP A 222 1.70 15.80 3.70
N SER A 223 1.46 16.82 4.53
CA SER A 223 1.34 18.22 4.15
C SER A 223 2.68 18.97 4.25
N GLY A 224 3.77 18.34 3.79
CA GLY A 224 5.11 18.91 3.72
C GLY A 224 5.87 19.06 5.06
N ASP A 225 5.17 19.24 6.19
CA ASP A 225 5.74 19.27 7.54
C ASP A 225 4.97 18.49 8.63
N HIS A 226 3.71 18.11 8.40
CA HIS A 226 2.92 17.25 9.29
C HIS A 226 1.91 16.40 8.52
N TYR A 227 1.24 15.46 9.19
CA TYR A 227 0.12 14.73 8.59
C TYR A 227 -1.23 15.43 8.83
N GLU A 228 -2.06 15.46 7.78
CA GLU A 228 -3.44 15.95 7.79
C GLU A 228 -4.42 14.80 7.55
N LYS A 229 -5.64 14.87 8.12
CA LYS A 229 -6.70 13.89 7.86
C LYS A 229 -7.43 14.20 6.56
N VAL A 230 -7.59 13.20 5.70
CA VAL A 230 -8.27 13.32 4.39
C VAL A 230 -9.22 12.14 4.15
N ASP A 231 -10.18 12.30 3.24
CA ASP A 231 -10.99 11.19 2.73
C ASP A 231 -10.06 10.21 1.96
N CYS A 232 -10.33 8.90 2.03
CA CYS A 232 -9.49 7.88 1.37
C CYS A 232 -9.63 7.81 -0.17
N LYS A 233 -9.95 8.94 -0.82
CA LYS A 233 -10.00 9.08 -2.28
C LYS A 233 -8.81 9.94 -2.73
N PRO A 234 -8.09 9.60 -3.80
CA PRO A 234 -7.06 10.48 -4.36
C PRO A 234 -7.71 11.71 -5.01
N GLU A 235 -7.77 12.81 -4.27
CA GLU A 235 -8.03 14.14 -4.85
C GLU A 235 -6.77 14.62 -5.58
N ILE A 236 -6.93 15.07 -6.82
CA ILE A 236 -5.81 15.50 -7.68
C ILE A 236 -5.54 16.99 -7.39
N SER A 237 -4.91 17.24 -6.25
CA SER A 237 -4.54 18.58 -5.79
C SER A 237 -3.36 19.15 -6.58
N GLY A 238 -3.65 19.63 -7.79
CA GLY A 238 -2.73 20.39 -8.64
C GLY A 238 -1.84 19.57 -9.57
N ILE A 239 -1.07 20.29 -10.39
CA ILE A 239 -0.27 19.71 -11.48
C ILE A 239 1.00 19.05 -10.91
N GLY A 240 1.02 17.72 -10.86
CA GLY A 240 2.22 16.90 -10.72
C GLY A 240 2.56 16.37 -9.32
N THR A 241 1.99 16.92 -8.25
CA THR A 241 2.23 16.48 -6.86
C THR A 241 1.24 15.43 -6.39
N PHE A 242 1.54 14.16 -6.67
CA PHE A 242 0.81 13.02 -6.08
C PHE A 242 1.15 12.86 -4.59
N ASN A 243 0.39 13.51 -3.71
CA ASN A 243 0.45 13.25 -2.28
C ASN A 243 0.07 11.79 -1.98
N LEU A 244 0.89 11.11 -1.18
CA LEU A 244 0.60 9.74 -0.74
C LEU A 244 -0.48 9.77 0.34
N ILE A 245 -1.64 9.22 0.02
CA ILE A 245 -2.74 9.01 0.97
C ILE A 245 -2.59 7.62 1.60
N ASP A 246 -2.14 7.59 2.84
CA ASP A 246 -2.06 6.37 3.66
C ASP A 246 -3.32 6.19 4.50
N PRO A 247 -3.71 4.95 4.87
CA PRO A 247 -4.69 4.71 5.93
C PRO A 247 -4.24 5.36 7.25
N PHE A 248 -5.16 5.94 8.02
CA PHE A 248 -4.83 6.61 9.28
C PHE A 248 -4.14 5.65 10.27
N ASP A 249 -2.91 5.99 10.66
CA ASP A 249 -2.11 5.34 11.71
C ASP A 249 -1.73 6.42 12.74
N GLU A 250 -2.20 6.25 13.96
CA GLU A 250 -2.11 7.25 15.04
C GLU A 250 -0.65 7.63 15.37
N ASN A 251 0.25 6.66 15.40
CA ASN A 251 1.68 6.87 15.70
C ASN A 251 2.37 7.64 14.57
N GLN A 252 2.03 7.32 13.32
CA GLN A 252 2.60 7.99 12.15
C GLN A 252 1.98 9.40 11.96
N PHE A 253 0.73 9.60 12.35
CA PHE A 253 0.04 10.89 12.28
C PHE A 253 0.65 11.97 13.18
N GLU A 254 1.20 11.57 14.33
CA GLU A 254 1.91 12.49 15.24
C GLU A 254 3.30 12.92 14.72
N VAL A 255 3.81 12.33 13.63
CA VAL A 255 5.09 12.71 13.02
C VAL A 255 5.00 14.10 12.42
N LYS A 256 5.89 14.98 12.87
CA LYS A 256 6.05 16.37 12.41
C LYS A 256 7.53 16.67 12.18
N LYS A 257 7.81 17.30 11.05
CA LYS A 257 9.10 17.85 10.65
C LYS A 257 9.40 19.08 11.50
N ILE A 258 10.65 19.22 11.94
CA ILE A 258 11.07 20.34 12.80
C ILE A 258 12.36 20.98 12.28
N SER A 259 12.45 22.31 12.46
CA SER A 259 13.70 23.04 12.23
C SER A 259 14.61 22.88 13.45
N VAL A 260 15.89 22.58 13.20
CA VAL A 260 16.90 22.31 14.23
C VAL A 260 18.09 23.24 14.03
N CYS A 261 18.45 23.99 15.07
CA CYS A 261 19.58 24.92 15.08
C CYS A 261 20.49 24.72 16.32
N ASP A 262 21.53 25.54 16.45
CA ASP A 262 22.50 25.48 17.56
C ASP A 262 21.90 25.51 18.99
N THR A 263 20.74 26.13 19.20
CA THR A 263 20.06 26.18 20.52
C THR A 263 19.06 25.04 20.75
N THR A 264 18.81 24.19 19.76
CA THR A 264 17.80 23.12 19.84
C THR A 264 18.26 21.97 20.74
N LYS A 265 17.49 21.67 21.79
CA LYS A 265 17.76 20.56 22.72
C LYS A 265 17.42 19.21 22.08
N CYS A 266 18.37 18.58 21.39
CA CYS A 266 18.20 17.25 20.80
C CYS A 266 18.27 16.07 21.78
N PHE A 267 18.70 16.29 23.04
CA PHE A 267 18.97 15.22 24.00
C PHE A 267 18.39 15.52 25.39
N LYS A 268 17.92 14.47 26.07
CA LYS A 268 17.46 14.48 27.47
C LYS A 268 17.95 13.21 28.15
N ASN A 269 18.60 13.34 29.30
CA ASN A 269 19.16 12.22 30.07
C ASN A 269 20.06 11.27 29.24
N GLY A 270 20.82 11.80 28.27
CA GLY A 270 21.66 11.03 27.35
C GLY A 270 20.93 10.34 26.18
N GLN A 271 19.60 10.32 26.19
CA GLN A 271 18.77 9.80 25.10
C GLN A 271 18.41 10.92 24.10
N ALA A 272 18.25 10.58 22.83
CA ALA A 272 17.76 11.52 21.83
C ALA A 272 16.26 11.78 22.02
N ILE A 273 15.85 13.04 21.88
CA ILE A 273 14.44 13.47 21.87
C ILE A 273 14.07 14.14 20.53
N ILE A 274 14.90 13.95 19.52
CA ILE A 274 14.71 14.37 18.13
C ILE A 274 15.20 13.22 17.24
N TRP A 275 14.48 12.97 16.16
CA TRP A 275 14.78 11.94 15.18
C TRP A 275 15.14 12.58 13.84
N TYR A 276 15.76 11.81 12.94
CA TYR A 276 16.11 12.26 11.60
C TYR A 276 15.89 11.19 10.54
N GLY A 277 15.66 11.65 9.32
CA GLY A 277 15.62 10.87 8.10
C GLY A 277 16.54 11.46 7.03
N LYS A 278 16.84 10.69 5.97
CA LYS A 278 17.57 11.17 4.79
C LYS A 278 16.80 10.81 3.52
N PHE A 279 16.48 11.81 2.70
CA PHE A 279 15.79 11.68 1.42
C PHE A 279 16.39 12.62 0.39
N ASN A 280 16.56 12.18 -0.86
CA ASN A 280 17.14 12.98 -1.96
C ASN A 280 18.38 13.79 -1.55
N ASN A 281 19.29 13.12 -0.83
CA ASN A 281 20.47 13.67 -0.14
C ASN A 281 20.27 14.71 0.97
N GLN A 282 19.08 15.28 1.14
CA GLN A 282 18.73 16.16 2.26
C GLN A 282 18.52 15.36 3.57
N VAL A 283 18.74 16.01 4.71
CA VAL A 283 18.48 15.46 6.06
C VAL A 283 17.34 16.25 6.69
N THR A 284 16.29 15.54 7.09
CA THR A 284 15.09 16.12 7.71
C THR A 284 15.01 15.66 9.16
N PHE A 285 14.70 16.58 10.08
CA PHE A 285 14.52 16.29 11.50
C PHE A 285 13.04 16.20 11.87
N PHE A 286 12.71 15.38 12.86
CA PHE A 286 11.35 15.07 13.29
C PHE A 286 11.19 15.05 14.81
N ASN A 287 9.98 15.34 15.29
CA ASN A 287 9.58 15.42 16.70
C ASN A 287 9.49 14.08 17.45
N ILE A 288 9.20 12.98 16.75
CA ILE A 288 9.05 11.61 17.28
C ILE A 288 9.70 10.58 16.35
N ASP A 289 9.75 9.31 16.76
CA ASP A 289 10.05 8.19 15.86
C ASP A 289 8.87 7.87 14.94
N GLY A 290 9.01 6.82 14.12
CA GLY A 290 8.07 6.49 13.05
C GLY A 290 8.78 6.30 11.71
N LYS A 291 8.09 6.59 10.60
CA LYS A 291 8.64 6.47 9.24
C LYS A 291 8.78 7.84 8.59
N HIS A 292 9.76 7.97 7.69
CA HIS A 292 9.95 9.15 6.84
C HIS A 292 8.80 9.23 5.82
N PRO A 293 7.98 10.30 5.80
CA PRO A 293 6.78 10.36 4.96
C PRO A 293 7.06 10.10 3.47
N GLU A 294 8.11 10.72 2.93
CA GLU A 294 8.42 10.71 1.49
C GLU A 294 9.13 9.43 1.00
N ASN A 295 9.55 8.51 1.90
CA ASN A 295 10.23 7.26 1.50
C ASN A 295 9.97 6.01 2.36
N GLY A 296 9.22 6.12 3.46
CA GLY A 296 8.78 5.00 4.30
C GLY A 296 9.86 4.31 5.13
N LYS A 297 11.12 4.77 5.13
CA LYS A 297 12.18 4.23 5.99
C LYS A 297 11.98 4.70 7.43
N SER A 298 12.30 3.84 8.41
CA SER A 298 12.26 4.22 9.83
C SER A 298 13.18 5.40 10.12
N LEU A 299 12.65 6.37 10.88
CA LEU A 299 13.42 7.49 11.41
C LEU A 299 14.43 7.00 12.44
N ARG A 300 15.58 7.69 12.55
CA ARG A 300 16.68 7.31 13.45
C ARG A 300 16.84 8.36 14.55
N PRO A 301 17.17 7.97 15.80
CA PRO A 301 17.47 8.94 16.85
C PRO A 301 18.69 9.78 16.43
N VAL A 302 18.62 11.10 16.63
CA VAL A 302 19.73 12.01 16.32
C VAL A 302 20.95 11.67 17.17
N THR A 303 22.13 11.66 16.54
CA THR A 303 23.42 11.54 17.24
C THR A 303 24.14 12.90 17.28
N PRO A 304 25.07 13.13 18.23
CA PRO A 304 25.81 14.40 18.28
C PRO A 304 26.57 14.73 16.99
N HIS A 305 27.00 13.71 16.22
CA HIS A 305 27.59 13.91 14.89
C HIS A 305 26.56 14.44 13.88
N ILE A 306 25.37 13.81 13.81
CA ILE A 306 24.31 14.21 12.86
C ILE A 306 23.78 15.61 13.20
N PHE A 307 23.57 15.91 14.48
CA PHE A 307 23.20 17.26 14.93
C PHE A 307 24.24 18.29 14.48
N ASN A 308 25.51 18.12 14.86
CA ASN A 308 26.54 19.09 14.54
C ASN A 308 26.84 19.24 13.03
N LYS A 309 26.52 18.22 12.21
CA LYS A 309 26.72 18.25 10.75
C LYS A 309 25.58 18.90 9.97
N TYR A 310 24.34 18.88 10.46
CA TYR A 310 23.16 19.30 9.69
C TYR A 310 22.25 20.32 10.38
N LYS A 311 22.54 20.75 11.61
CA LYS A 311 21.86 21.90 12.27
C LYS A 311 22.02 23.20 11.46
N LYS A 312 21.01 24.05 11.48
CA LYS A 312 21.15 25.47 11.07
C LYS A 312 22.00 26.22 12.10
N LYS A 313 22.77 27.22 11.65
CA LYS A 313 23.52 28.11 12.56
C LYS A 313 22.56 28.90 13.47
N ASP A 314 21.53 29.50 12.85
CA ASP A 314 20.51 30.27 13.54
C ASP A 314 19.12 29.66 13.36
N CYS A 315 18.31 29.71 14.41
CA CYS A 315 16.86 29.46 14.30
C CYS A 315 16.09 30.64 13.67
N ALA A 316 16.76 31.75 13.35
CA ALA A 316 16.15 33.00 12.87
C ALA A 316 16.05 33.13 11.34
N SER A 317 16.50 32.12 10.56
CA SER A 317 16.24 32.09 9.12
C SER A 317 14.75 31.84 8.87
N LYS A 318 14.06 32.82 8.29
CA LYS A 318 12.73 32.63 7.68
C LYS A 318 12.77 31.49 6.66
#